data_AF-A0A8J2E8W4-F1
#
_entry.id   AF-A0A8J2E8W4-F1
#
_cell.length_a   1.000
_cell.length_b   1.000
_cell.length_c   1.000
_cell.angle_alpha   90.00
_cell.angle_beta   90.00
_cell.angle_gamma   90.00
#
_symmetry.space_group_name_H-M   'P 1'
#
loop_
_entity.id
_entity.type
_entity.pdbx_description
1 polymer ?
#
loop_
_entity_poly.entity_id
_entity_poly.type
_entity_poly.pdbx_seq_one_letter_code
_entity_poly.pdbx_strand_id
1 'polypeptide(L)'
;MSSMKISAMKIVSPMKVYASAMKLSSTKMSSMKMSAMKASMKMGLKKMAMKKSTVARGRNRQAVVFHGHKLTTSGGLKKSDLKKNAQGKIVSVKKSAAAKKKATFAKISSWGASLGKARKEMGLKGFICCGGKTALGQALLARTRAIYKQSTQ
;
A
#
# COMPACT_ATOMS: atom_id res chain seq x y z
N MET A 1 48.90 -26.19 7.42
CA MET A 1 48.49 -27.27 6.49
C MET A 1 47.15 -27.77 7.00
N SER A 2 46.01 -27.29 6.48
CA SER A 2 45.32 -27.81 5.28
C SER A 2 45.08 -29.33 5.41
N SER A 3 43.89 -29.92 5.31
CA SER A 3 42.65 -29.51 4.65
C SER A 3 41.49 -30.39 5.11
N MET A 4 40.29 -29.80 5.08
CA MET A 4 38.96 -30.42 5.03
C MET A 4 38.83 -31.64 4.07
N LYS A 5 37.86 -32.54 4.31
CA LYS A 5 36.58 -32.66 3.53
C LYS A 5 35.85 -34.04 3.65
N ILE A 6 34.54 -33.95 3.96
CA ILE A 6 33.37 -34.56 3.24
C ILE A 6 33.21 -36.10 3.36
N SER A 7 32.10 -36.69 3.85
CA SER A 7 30.74 -36.88 3.28
C SER A 7 30.14 -38.08 4.05
N ALA A 8 28.85 -38.40 4.20
CA ALA A 8 27.59 -37.95 3.65
C ALA A 8 26.44 -38.61 4.48
N MET A 9 25.24 -38.00 4.48
CA MET A 9 23.91 -38.64 4.28
C MET A 9 23.53 -39.83 5.20
N LYS A 10 22.35 -39.93 5.82
CA LYS A 10 20.98 -39.56 5.41
C LYS A 10 19.98 -40.16 6.44
N ILE A 11 18.72 -39.68 6.42
CA ILE A 11 17.45 -40.43 6.70
C ILE A 11 17.11 -40.66 8.19
N VAL A 12 16.20 -39.86 8.76
CA VAL A 12 14.72 -40.06 8.90
C VAL A 12 14.33 -40.98 10.07
N SER A 13 13.46 -40.42 10.93
CA SER A 13 12.84 -40.92 12.17
C SER A 13 12.12 -42.28 12.03
N PRO A 14 11.81 -42.99 13.14
CA PRO A 14 10.51 -42.71 13.79
C PRO A 14 10.43 -42.87 15.33
N MET A 15 9.60 -41.99 15.91
CA MET A 15 8.53 -42.24 16.91
C MET A 15 8.74 -43.16 18.14
N LYS A 16 8.45 -42.54 19.31
CA LYS A 16 7.48 -42.95 20.38
C LYS A 16 7.73 -44.34 21.02
N VAL A 17 7.83 -44.44 22.35
CA VAL A 17 6.71 -44.89 23.22
C VAL A 17 7.22 -44.95 24.69
N TYR A 18 6.54 -44.19 25.56
CA TYR A 18 6.13 -44.43 26.97
C TYR A 18 7.13 -45.07 27.98
N ALA A 19 7.55 -44.35 29.03
CA ALA A 19 6.87 -44.16 30.33
C ALA A 19 7.03 -45.33 31.33
N SER A 20 7.87 -45.13 32.36
CA SER A 20 7.67 -45.58 33.75
C SER A 20 8.87 -45.11 34.58
N ALA A 21 8.70 -44.18 35.50
CA ALA A 21 8.30 -44.40 36.90
C ALA A 21 9.51 -44.65 37.81
N MET A 22 9.88 -43.62 38.58
CA MET A 22 10.29 -43.67 40.00
C MET A 22 10.89 -42.31 40.41
N LYS A 23 10.18 -41.54 41.22
CA LYS A 23 10.79 -40.47 42.04
C LYS A 23 10.32 -40.65 43.47
N LEU A 24 11.31 -40.88 44.34
CA LEU A 24 11.22 -41.09 45.77
C LEU A 24 10.47 -39.96 46.51
N SER A 25 9.70 -40.39 47.51
CA SER A 25 9.30 -39.74 48.77
C SER A 25 10.37 -38.77 49.32
N SER A 26 10.13 -37.71 50.09
CA SER A 26 9.20 -37.45 51.18
C SER A 26 9.41 -35.99 51.63
N THR A 27 8.46 -35.50 52.43
CA THR A 27 8.56 -34.41 53.44
C THR A 27 7.85 -33.10 53.13
N LYS A 28 6.79 -32.92 53.92
CA LYS A 28 5.96 -31.74 54.11
C LYS A 28 6.79 -30.63 54.76
N MET A 29 6.72 -29.41 54.23
CA MET A 29 6.91 -28.22 55.04
C MET A 29 6.22 -26.99 54.43
N SER A 30 5.35 -26.40 55.26
CA SER A 30 4.94 -24.99 55.28
C SER A 30 4.13 -24.42 54.11
N SER A 31 2.81 -24.50 54.28
CA SER A 31 1.79 -23.68 53.63
C SER A 31 1.77 -22.24 54.17
N MET A 32 2.84 -21.47 53.98
CA MET A 32 2.86 -20.04 54.35
C MET A 32 2.97 -19.13 53.12
N LYS A 33 1.82 -18.54 52.77
CA LYS A 33 1.68 -17.16 52.25
C LYS A 33 2.26 -16.82 50.86
N MET A 34 2.08 -17.68 49.85
CA MET A 34 2.27 -17.29 48.44
C MET A 34 1.18 -16.35 47.87
N SER A 35 0.05 -16.16 48.57
CA SER A 35 -1.05 -15.32 48.08
C SER A 35 -0.80 -13.81 48.26
N ALA A 36 0.03 -13.41 49.24
CA ALA A 36 0.31 -12.00 49.51
C ALA A 36 1.37 -11.40 48.58
N MET A 37 2.31 -12.20 48.07
CA MET A 37 3.33 -11.75 47.11
C MET A 37 2.76 -11.57 45.69
N LYS A 38 1.70 -12.34 45.35
CA LYS A 38 1.04 -12.23 44.03
C LYS A 38 0.17 -10.97 43.92
N ALA A 39 -0.26 -10.40 45.04
CA ALA A 39 -1.06 -9.19 45.08
C ALA A 39 -0.20 -7.92 44.90
N SER A 40 1.02 -7.89 45.44
CA SER A 40 1.95 -6.77 45.26
C SER A 40 2.57 -6.72 43.86
N MET A 41 2.80 -7.88 43.23
CA MET A 41 3.33 -7.94 41.85
C MET A 41 2.32 -7.50 40.79
N LYS A 42 1.01 -7.51 41.10
CA LYS A 42 -0.06 -7.13 40.15
C LYS A 42 -0.22 -5.61 40.00
N MET A 43 0.37 -4.83 40.91
CA MET A 43 0.32 -3.36 40.91
C MET A 43 1.52 -2.70 40.19
N GLY A 44 2.50 -3.48 39.73
CA GLY A 44 3.71 -2.99 39.07
C GLY A 44 3.60 -2.79 37.56
N LEU A 45 2.52 -3.23 36.91
CA LEU A 45 2.27 -2.96 35.50
C LEU A 45 1.46 -1.68 35.35
N LYS A 46 1.99 -0.57 35.89
CA LYS A 46 1.57 0.77 35.47
C LYS A 46 1.80 0.79 33.96
N LYS A 47 0.73 0.68 33.17
CA LYS A 47 0.80 0.66 31.70
C LYS A 47 1.65 1.85 31.29
N MET A 48 2.91 1.60 30.95
CA MET A 48 3.78 2.59 30.33
C MET A 48 3.02 3.03 29.10
N ALA A 49 2.49 4.26 29.11
CA ALA A 49 1.78 4.81 27.97
C ALA A 49 2.78 4.79 26.82
N MET A 50 2.69 3.77 25.97
CA MET A 50 3.67 3.57 24.91
C MET A 50 3.68 4.83 24.08
N LYS A 51 4.86 5.46 23.97
CA LYS A 51 5.08 6.66 23.15
C LYS A 51 4.39 6.47 21.80
N LYS A 52 3.44 7.36 21.49
CA LYS A 52 2.61 7.25 20.29
C LYS A 52 3.51 7.09 19.07
N SER A 53 3.30 6.00 18.32
CA SER A 53 4.12 5.70 17.15
C SER A 53 4.07 6.84 16.13
N THR A 54 5.25 7.38 15.80
CA THR A 54 5.44 8.45 14.79
C THR A 54 5.20 7.95 13.37
N VAL A 55 5.35 6.64 13.16
CA VAL A 55 5.20 5.96 11.86
C VAL A 55 3.77 5.44 11.67
N ALA A 56 3.16 5.78 10.54
CA ALA A 56 1.86 5.29 10.12
C ALA A 56 1.99 3.92 9.44
N ARG A 57 1.28 2.93 9.98
CA ARG A 57 1.18 1.56 9.47
C ARG A 57 -0.24 1.26 9.03
N GLY A 58 -0.42 0.21 8.22
CA GLY A 58 -1.72 -0.24 7.73
C GLY A 58 -2.18 0.41 6.42
N ARG A 59 -3.45 0.15 6.06
CA ARG A 59 -4.05 0.50 4.77
C ARG A 59 -4.17 2.01 4.57
N ASN A 60 -4.54 2.74 5.61
CA ASN A 60 -4.76 4.19 5.58
C ASN A 60 -3.52 5.03 5.91
N ARG A 61 -2.31 4.44 5.91
CA ARG A 61 -1.08 5.13 6.35
C ARG A 61 -0.84 6.47 5.65
N GLN A 62 -1.11 6.55 4.34
CA GLN A 62 -0.95 7.78 3.56
C GLN A 62 -1.97 8.84 3.97
N ALA A 63 -3.21 8.44 4.26
CA ALA A 63 -4.23 9.34 4.75
C ALA A 63 -3.88 9.88 6.14
N VAL A 64 -3.46 9.01 7.07
CA VAL A 64 -3.10 9.42 8.44
C VAL A 64 -1.96 10.45 8.45
N VAL A 65 -0.94 10.28 7.59
CA VAL A 65 0.16 11.24 7.46
C VAL A 65 -0.29 12.54 6.78
N PHE A 66 -1.13 12.46 5.76
CA PHE A 66 -1.64 13.65 5.07
C PHE A 66 -2.47 14.55 5.99
N HIS A 67 -3.30 13.97 6.86
CA HIS A 67 -4.07 14.68 7.88
C HIS A 67 -3.21 15.13 9.08
N GLY A 68 -1.93 14.73 9.15
CA GLY A 68 -1.00 15.18 10.18
C GLY A 68 -1.03 14.41 11.50
N HIS A 69 -1.78 13.31 11.59
CA HIS A 69 -1.83 12.49 12.82
C HIS A 69 -0.51 11.77 13.13
N LYS A 70 0.35 11.61 12.11
CA LYS A 70 1.65 10.92 12.17
C LYS A 70 2.65 11.59 11.21
N LEU A 71 3.94 11.43 11.49
CA LEU A 71 5.02 12.13 10.78
C LEU A 71 5.37 11.46 9.43
N THR A 72 5.51 10.13 9.44
CA THR A 72 5.98 9.37 8.27
C THR A 72 5.14 8.13 8.05
N THR A 73 5.06 7.65 6.81
CA THR A 73 4.50 6.32 6.52
C THR A 73 5.55 5.23 6.77
N SER A 74 5.13 3.97 6.86
CA SER A 74 6.05 2.81 6.93
C SER A 74 7.05 2.73 5.77
N GLY A 75 6.80 3.41 4.65
CA GLY A 75 7.73 3.52 3.51
C GLY A 75 8.46 4.87 3.44
N GLY A 76 8.53 5.62 4.55
CA GLY A 76 9.30 6.86 4.65
C GLY A 76 8.65 8.13 4.10
N LEU A 77 7.50 8.04 3.44
CA LEU A 77 6.83 9.22 2.86
C LEU A 77 6.33 10.19 3.94
N LYS A 78 6.62 11.48 3.75
CA LYS A 78 6.11 12.61 4.56
C LYS A 78 4.87 13.23 3.91
N LYS A 79 4.23 14.18 4.60
CA LYS A 79 3.08 14.93 4.06
C LYS A 79 3.41 15.68 2.76
N SER A 80 4.62 16.23 2.64
CA SER A 80 5.11 16.91 1.41
C SER A 80 5.09 16.02 0.18
N ASP A 81 5.28 14.72 0.37
CA ASP A 81 5.44 13.75 -0.72
C ASP A 81 4.09 13.15 -1.15
N LEU A 82 3.00 13.58 -0.51
CA LEU A 82 1.65 13.08 -0.72
C LEU A 82 0.74 14.18 -1.27
N LYS A 83 -0.17 13.79 -2.15
CA LYS A 83 -1.23 14.68 -2.64
C LYS A 83 -2.54 13.94 -2.83
N LYS A 84 -3.64 14.69 -2.76
CA LYS A 84 -4.98 14.20 -3.06
C LYS A 84 -5.22 14.26 -4.58
N ASN A 85 -5.75 13.19 -5.18
CA ASN A 85 -6.19 13.19 -6.57
C ASN A 85 -7.66 13.66 -6.68
N ALA A 86 -8.16 13.83 -7.91
CA ALA A 86 -9.55 14.24 -8.15
C ALA A 86 -10.59 13.27 -7.57
N GLN A 87 -10.26 11.98 -7.48
CA GLN A 87 -11.11 10.94 -6.88
C GLN A 87 -11.00 10.88 -5.34
N GLY A 88 -10.32 11.85 -4.70
CA GLY A 88 -10.14 11.91 -3.25
C GLY A 88 -9.10 10.95 -2.67
N LYS A 89 -8.45 10.13 -3.49
CA LYS A 89 -7.39 9.21 -3.08
C LYS A 89 -6.07 9.94 -2.86
N ILE A 90 -5.43 9.64 -1.74
CA ILE A 90 -4.10 10.16 -1.42
C ILE A 90 -3.05 9.26 -2.04
N VAL A 91 -2.18 9.85 -2.84
CA VAL A 91 -1.13 9.18 -3.60
C VAL A 91 0.18 9.95 -3.47
N SER A 92 1.31 9.29 -3.71
CA SER A 92 2.58 10.01 -3.74
C SER A 92 2.67 10.95 -4.96
N VAL A 93 3.27 12.12 -4.74
CA VAL A 93 3.51 13.14 -5.76
C VAL A 93 4.31 12.55 -6.91
N LYS A 94 5.41 11.84 -6.61
CA LYS A 94 6.25 11.15 -7.59
C LYS A 94 5.44 10.17 -8.46
N LYS A 95 4.59 9.33 -7.85
CA LYS A 95 3.79 8.35 -8.60
C LYS A 95 2.79 9.03 -9.53
N SER A 96 2.17 10.13 -9.09
CA SER A 96 1.25 10.87 -9.95
C SER A 96 1.98 11.60 -11.08
N ALA A 97 3.15 12.19 -10.84
CA ALA A 97 3.95 12.81 -11.89
C ALA A 97 4.40 11.77 -12.94
N ALA A 98 4.87 10.60 -12.49
CA ALA A 98 5.22 9.50 -13.37
C ALA A 98 4.02 9.03 -14.22
N ALA A 99 2.82 8.93 -13.63
CA ALA A 99 1.61 8.57 -14.36
C ALA A 99 1.26 9.56 -15.47
N LYS A 100 1.43 10.88 -15.23
CA LYS A 100 1.21 11.92 -16.24
C LYS A 100 2.23 11.89 -17.38
N LYS A 101 3.45 11.42 -17.11
CA LYS A 101 4.52 11.27 -18.12
C LYS A 101 4.39 10.00 -18.97
N LYS A 102 3.46 9.10 -18.64
CA LYS A 102 3.27 7.88 -19.43
C LYS A 102 2.79 8.24 -20.83
N ALA A 103 3.39 7.62 -21.84
CA ALA A 103 3.04 7.82 -23.25
C ALA A 103 1.55 7.56 -23.53
N THR A 104 0.94 6.62 -22.81
CA THR A 104 -0.50 6.34 -22.91
C THR A 104 -1.36 7.54 -22.49
N PHE A 105 -1.00 8.20 -21.38
CA PHE A 105 -1.72 9.40 -20.92
C PHE A 105 -1.50 10.58 -21.89
N ALA A 106 -0.30 10.73 -22.43
CA ALA A 106 0.00 11.77 -23.42
C ALA A 106 -0.88 11.64 -24.66
N LYS A 107 -0.99 10.44 -25.25
CA LYS A 107 -1.84 10.16 -26.43
C LYS A 107 -3.33 10.43 -26.15
N ILE A 108 -3.83 10.01 -24.99
CA ILE A 108 -5.22 10.22 -24.60
C ILE A 108 -5.48 11.73 -24.40
N SER A 109 -4.56 12.43 -23.75
CA SER A 109 -4.68 13.86 -23.49
C SER A 109 -4.64 14.69 -24.76
N SER A 110 -3.75 14.37 -25.71
CA SER A 110 -3.66 15.08 -26.99
C SER A 110 -4.91 14.85 -27.84
N TRP A 111 -5.40 13.61 -27.93
CA TRP A 111 -6.65 13.32 -28.62
C TRP A 111 -7.85 14.07 -28.02
N GLY A 112 -7.98 14.08 -26.69
CA GLY A 112 -9.04 14.82 -26.00
C GLY A 112 -8.96 16.34 -26.24
N ALA A 113 -7.76 16.90 -26.27
CA ALA A 113 -7.55 18.31 -26.60
C ALA A 113 -7.96 18.63 -28.05
N SER A 114 -7.60 17.77 -29.01
CA SER A 114 -8.01 17.92 -30.41
C SER A 114 -9.52 17.81 -30.60
N LEU A 115 -10.18 16.90 -29.88
CA LEU A 115 -11.66 16.83 -29.83
C LEU A 115 -12.27 18.13 -29.31
N GLY A 116 -11.70 18.68 -28.24
CA GLY A 116 -12.15 19.95 -27.67
C GLY A 116 -12.01 21.12 -28.64
N LYS A 117 -10.91 21.17 -29.41
CA LYS A 117 -10.69 22.17 -30.47
C LYS A 117 -11.70 22.03 -31.61
N ALA A 118 -11.84 20.82 -32.17
CA ALA A 118 -12.78 20.55 -33.25
C ALA A 118 -14.23 20.90 -32.87
N ARG A 119 -14.64 20.60 -31.63
CA ARG A 119 -15.99 20.97 -31.14
C ARG A 119 -16.19 22.48 -31.05
N LYS A 120 -15.17 23.23 -30.64
CA LYS A 120 -15.22 24.70 -30.56
C LYS A 120 -15.28 25.31 -31.96
N GLU A 121 -14.48 24.84 -32.90
CA GLU A 121 -14.47 25.29 -34.31
C GLU A 121 -15.83 25.07 -34.99
N MET A 122 -16.45 23.91 -34.76
CA MET A 122 -17.76 23.58 -35.33
C MET A 122 -18.95 24.13 -34.54
N GLY A 123 -18.74 24.80 -33.40
CA GLY A 123 -19.81 25.37 -32.58
C GLY A 123 -20.79 24.34 -31.97
N LEU A 124 -20.37 23.09 -31.79
CA LEU A 124 -21.27 22.00 -31.43
C LEU A 124 -21.64 21.99 -29.94
N LYS A 125 -22.93 22.18 -29.64
CA LYS A 125 -23.51 22.11 -28.29
C LYS A 125 -24.22 20.77 -28.04
N GLY A 126 -24.21 20.32 -26.80
CA GLY A 126 -24.82 19.05 -26.41
C GLY A 126 -23.98 17.80 -26.73
N PHE A 127 -24.57 16.64 -26.51
CA PHE A 127 -23.93 15.34 -26.76
C PHE A 127 -24.02 14.97 -28.25
N ILE A 128 -22.89 14.55 -28.83
CA ILE A 128 -22.81 14.08 -30.22
C ILE A 128 -21.90 12.86 -30.24
N CYS A 129 -22.39 11.76 -30.82
CA CYS A 129 -21.62 10.54 -31.00
C CYS A 129 -20.47 10.78 -32.00
N CYS A 130 -19.22 10.73 -31.52
CA CYS A 130 -18.04 10.84 -32.39
C CYS A 130 -17.96 9.60 -33.30
N GLY A 131 -18.00 9.79 -34.63
CA GLY A 131 -17.97 8.69 -35.60
C GLY A 131 -19.23 7.81 -35.64
N GLY A 132 -20.36 8.31 -35.15
CA GLY A 132 -21.65 7.61 -35.21
C GLY A 132 -22.32 7.64 -36.60
N LYS A 133 -23.55 7.12 -36.71
CA LYS A 133 -24.33 7.10 -37.97
C LYS A 133 -24.74 8.49 -38.47
N THR A 134 -24.72 9.49 -37.60
CA THR A 134 -25.08 10.88 -37.90
C THR A 134 -23.97 11.58 -38.69
N ALA A 135 -24.32 12.34 -39.73
CA ALA A 135 -23.38 13.11 -40.54
C ALA A 135 -22.49 14.05 -39.71
N LEU A 136 -23.07 14.75 -38.72
CA LEU A 136 -22.34 15.63 -37.80
C LEU A 136 -21.27 14.89 -36.99
N GLY A 137 -21.58 13.68 -36.53
CA GLY A 137 -20.64 12.83 -35.77
C GLY A 137 -19.45 12.35 -36.62
N GLN A 138 -19.69 12.05 -37.90
CA GLN A 138 -18.62 11.72 -38.85
C GLN A 138 -17.74 12.92 -39.17
N ALA A 139 -18.35 14.09 -39.42
CA ALA A 139 -17.63 15.34 -39.67
C ALA A 139 -16.74 15.73 -38.48
N LEU A 140 -17.26 15.59 -37.25
CA LEU A 140 -16.49 15.85 -36.03
C LEU A 140 -15.26 14.94 -35.91
N LEU A 141 -15.42 13.64 -36.21
CA LEU A 141 -14.30 12.69 -36.17
C LEU A 141 -13.25 13.02 -37.22
N ALA A 142 -13.67 13.35 -38.45
CA ALA A 142 -12.76 13.73 -39.52
C ALA A 142 -11.94 14.98 -39.16
N ARG A 143 -12.59 16.04 -38.64
CA ARG A 143 -11.92 17.26 -38.18
C ARG A 143 -10.99 17.01 -37.02
N THR A 144 -11.42 16.23 -36.02
CA THR A 144 -10.57 15.84 -34.88
C THR A 144 -9.29 15.14 -35.35
N ARG A 145 -9.41 14.17 -36.28
CA ARG A 145 -8.25 13.45 -36.83
C ARG A 145 -7.29 14.39 -37.57
N ALA A 146 -7.81 15.38 -38.31
CA ALA A 146 -6.98 16.36 -39.00
C ALA A 146 -6.15 17.19 -38.00
N ILE A 147 -6.78 17.76 -36.96
CA ILE A 147 -6.10 18.53 -35.91
C ILE A 147 -5.09 17.65 -35.15
N TYR A 148 -5.46 16.41 -34.85
CA TYR A 148 -4.58 15.49 -34.14
C TYR A 148 -3.31 15.17 -34.95
N LYS A 149 -3.45 14.91 -36.25
CA LYS A 149 -2.31 14.69 -37.15
C LYS A 149 -1.41 15.92 -37.21
N GLN A 150 -1.99 17.12 -37.35
CA GLN A 150 -1.24 18.38 -37.34
C GLN A 150 -0.48 18.62 -36.03
N SER A 151 -1.02 18.18 -34.89
CA SER A 151 -0.34 18.30 -33.59
C SER A 151 0.71 17.23 -33.31
N THR A 152 0.77 16.17 -34.12
CA THR A 152 1.69 15.05 -33.96
C THR A 152 2.87 15.14 -34.95
N GLN A 153 2.76 15.96 -35.98
CA GLN A 153 3.90 16.41 -36.79
C GLN A 153 4.63 17.53 -36.07
#